data_AF-A0A2G9RPS9-F1
#
_entry.id   AF-A0A2G9RPS9-F1
#
_cell.length_a   1.000
_cell.length_b   1.000
_cell.length_c   1.000
_cell.angle_alpha   90.00
_cell.angle_beta   90.00
_cell.angle_gamma   90.00
#
_symmetry.space_group_name_H-M   'P 1'
#
loop_
_entity.id
_entity.type
_entity.pdbx_description
1 polymer ?
#
loop_
_entity_poly.entity_id
_entity_poly.type
_entity_poly.pdbx_seq_one_letter_code
_entity_poly.pdbx_strand_id
1 'polypeptide(L)'
;VALHFNVHLVFVIQDSGLKDDLNIILFSDHGMTDIFWMDKVIELQNYIDFNDILQMKDRGPVVSLWPVEGKLSKSKETLPFWNNGTLPKQGWQHGWHGYDNELMDMRGFFLASGPVRI
;
A
#
# COMPACT_ATOMS: atom_id res chain seq x y z
N VAL A 1 4.51 8.41 16.58
CA VAL A 1 5.34 7.23 16.95
C VAL A 1 6.73 7.29 16.29
N ALA A 2 6.83 7.46 14.97
CA ALA A 2 8.13 7.52 14.27
C ALA A 2 9.10 8.61 14.77
N LEU A 3 8.61 9.82 15.06
CA LEU A 3 9.46 10.92 15.53
C LEU A 3 10.17 10.62 16.85
N HIS A 4 9.49 9.94 17.78
CA HIS A 4 10.04 9.57 19.08
C HIS A 4 11.14 8.51 18.95
N PHE A 5 10.96 7.55 18.03
CA PHE A 5 11.96 6.52 17.73
C PHE A 5 13.24 7.12 17.12
N ASN A 6 13.10 8.05 16.17
CA ASN A 6 14.25 8.68 15.52
C ASN A 6 15.11 9.48 16.51
N VAL A 7 14.47 10.21 17.44
CA VAL A 7 15.20 10.94 18.49
C VAL A 7 15.97 9.98 19.39
N HIS A 8 15.36 8.88 19.83
CA HIS A 8 16.02 7.87 20.65
C HIS A 8 17.20 7.21 19.92
N LEU A 9 17.04 6.90 18.63
CA LEU A 9 18.12 6.32 17.82
C LEU A 9 19.35 7.23 17.77
N VAL A 10 19.15 8.55 17.58
CA VAL A 10 20.24 9.53 17.56
C VAL A 10 20.97 9.56 18.92
N PHE A 11 20.22 9.57 20.03
CA PHE A 11 20.81 9.51 21.37
C PHE A 11 21.66 8.25 21.57
N VAL A 12 21.13 7.08 21.22
CA VAL A 12 21.85 5.80 21.37
C VAL A 12 23.15 5.79 20.55
N ILE A 13 23.14 6.34 19.34
CA ILE A 13 24.33 6.39 18.48
C ILE A 13 25.40 7.30 19.08
N GLN A 14 24.99 8.43 19.66
CA GLN A 14 25.89 9.34 20.34
C GLN A 14 26.47 8.73 21.61
N ASP A 15 25.63 8.14 22.46
CA ASP A 15 26.05 7.52 23.72
C ASP A 15 26.95 6.30 23.50
N SER A 16 26.80 5.63 22.35
CA SER A 16 27.66 4.50 21.95
C SER A 16 28.98 4.94 21.31
N GLY A 17 29.23 6.24 21.15
CA GLY A 17 30.46 6.76 20.51
C GLY A 17 30.56 6.48 19.00
N LEU A 18 29.45 6.12 18.34
CA LEU A 18 29.44 5.67 16.94
C LEU A 18 29.29 6.81 15.92
N LYS A 19 29.14 8.06 16.39
CA LYS A 19 28.78 9.21 15.56
C LYS A 19 29.71 9.43 14.36
N ASP A 20 31.02 9.20 14.53
CA ASP A 20 32.04 9.51 13.52
C ASP A 20 32.43 8.30 12.65
N ASP A 21 31.83 7.13 12.90
CA ASP A 21 32.14 5.86 12.25
C ASP A 21 30.88 5.13 11.70
N LEU A 22 29.68 5.66 11.92
CA LEU A 22 28.43 5.06 11.47
C LEU A 22 27.69 5.94 10.44
N ASN A 23 27.36 5.36 9.30
CA ASN A 23 26.41 5.93 8.35
C ASN A 23 25.02 5.34 8.60
N ILE A 24 24.01 6.20 8.65
CA ILE A 24 22.62 5.81 8.85
C ILE A 24 21.87 6.17 7.57
N ILE A 25 21.12 5.22 7.03
CA ILE A 25 20.18 5.43 5.94
C ILE A 25 18.80 5.01 6.44
N LEU A 26 17.82 5.91 6.31
CA LEU A 26 16.42 5.65 6.62
C LEU A 26 15.59 5.90 5.38
N PHE A 27 14.70 4.97 5.05
CA PHE A 27 13.74 5.14 3.98
C PHE A 27 12.43 4.42 4.30
N SER A 28 11.37 4.79 3.58
CA SER A 28 10.12 4.04 3.54
C SER A 28 10.01 3.28 2.23
N ASP A 29 9.24 2.20 2.24
CA ASP A 29 8.78 1.49 1.05
C ASP A 29 7.79 2.32 0.23
N HIS A 30 6.77 2.90 0.88
CA HIS A 30 5.75 3.74 0.23
C HIS A 30 5.12 4.74 1.21
N GLY A 31 4.34 5.68 0.64
CA GLY A 31 3.46 6.58 1.40
C GLY A 31 2.09 5.97 1.73
N MET A 32 1.09 6.83 1.93
CA MET A 32 -0.28 6.48 2.34
C MET A 32 -1.25 7.54 1.82
N THR A 33 -2.42 7.12 1.35
CA THR A 33 -3.53 8.02 0.97
C THR A 33 -4.79 7.67 1.74
N ASP A 34 -5.67 8.66 1.92
CA ASP A 34 -7.01 8.45 2.47
C ASP A 34 -7.85 7.53 1.56
N ILE A 35 -8.73 6.75 2.18
CA ILE A 35 -9.75 5.94 1.51
C ILE A 35 -11.12 6.19 2.12
N PHE A 36 -12.17 5.97 1.34
CA PHE A 36 -13.54 6.37 1.70
C PHE A 36 -14.45 5.15 1.68
N TRP A 37 -14.37 4.34 2.73
CA TRP A 37 -15.35 3.27 2.94
C TRP A 37 -16.70 3.91 3.32
N MET A 38 -17.86 3.51 2.81
CA MET A 38 -18.12 2.61 1.67
C MET A 38 -18.38 3.38 0.36
N ASP A 39 -18.15 4.69 0.34
CA ASP A 39 -18.45 5.56 -0.82
C ASP A 39 -17.55 5.32 -2.04
N LYS A 40 -16.40 4.68 -1.84
CA LYS A 40 -15.42 4.36 -2.87
C LYS A 40 -14.94 2.91 -2.73
N VAL A 41 -15.87 1.96 -2.66
CA VAL A 41 -15.58 0.53 -2.67
C VAL A 41 -16.14 -0.11 -3.94
N ILE A 42 -15.32 -0.96 -4.58
CA ILE A 42 -15.72 -1.77 -5.72
C ILE A 42 -15.91 -3.21 -5.25
N GLU A 43 -17.17 -3.64 -5.18
CA GLU A 43 -17.52 -5.03 -4.85
C GLU A 43 -17.59 -5.88 -6.14
N LEU A 44 -16.53 -6.64 -6.43
CA LEU A 44 -16.44 -7.45 -7.65
C LEU A 44 -17.62 -8.40 -7.87
N GLN A 45 -18.23 -8.91 -6.79
CA GLN A 45 -19.37 -9.84 -6.86
C GLN A 45 -20.60 -9.24 -7.58
N ASN A 46 -20.68 -7.92 -7.68
CA ASN A 46 -21.75 -7.21 -8.37
C ASN A 46 -21.51 -7.15 -9.89
N TYR A 47 -20.33 -7.58 -10.37
CA TYR A 47 -19.90 -7.43 -11.77
C TYR A 47 -19.43 -8.74 -12.41
N ILE A 48 -18.87 -9.66 -11.64
CA ILE A 48 -18.34 -10.94 -12.14
C ILE A 48 -18.94 -12.12 -11.39
N ASP A 49 -19.08 -13.25 -12.09
CA ASP A 49 -19.42 -14.53 -11.47
C ASP A 49 -18.16 -15.12 -10.83
N PHE A 50 -18.16 -15.31 -9.50
CA PHE A 50 -17.01 -15.87 -8.79
C PHE A 50 -16.76 -17.34 -9.15
N ASN A 51 -17.74 -18.06 -9.72
CA ASN A 51 -17.52 -19.40 -10.27
C ASN A 51 -16.62 -19.36 -11.52
N ASP A 52 -16.54 -18.22 -12.21
CA ASP A 52 -15.64 -18.01 -13.36
C ASP A 52 -14.20 -17.66 -12.91
N ILE A 53 -13.93 -17.56 -11.60
CA ILE A 53 -12.62 -17.19 -11.03
C ILE A 53 -12.00 -18.38 -10.28
N LEU A 54 -10.88 -18.88 -10.80
CA LEU A 54 -10.11 -19.95 -10.18
C LEU A 54 -9.38 -19.47 -8.92
N GLN A 55 -8.82 -18.26 -8.96
CA GLN A 55 -8.07 -17.69 -7.85
C GLN A 55 -8.17 -16.16 -7.84
N MET A 56 -8.27 -15.61 -6.64
CA MET A 56 -8.14 -14.18 -6.35
C MET A 56 -7.05 -13.99 -5.31
N LYS A 57 -6.20 -12.98 -5.49
CA LYS A 57 -5.20 -12.56 -4.50
C LYS A 57 -5.32 -11.07 -4.22
N ASP A 58 -5.16 -10.75 -2.94
CA ASP A 58 -5.27 -9.42 -2.35
C ASP A 58 -6.66 -8.77 -2.41
N ARG A 59 -6.75 -7.61 -1.73
CA ARG A 59 -7.87 -6.68 -1.72
C ARG A 59 -7.28 -5.26 -1.67
N GLY A 60 -7.98 -4.28 -2.25
CA GLY A 60 -7.55 -2.89 -2.29
C GLY A 60 -7.24 -2.43 -3.72
N PRO A 61 -6.22 -1.57 -3.93
CA PRO A 61 -5.99 -0.88 -5.21
C PRO A 61 -5.50 -1.78 -6.33
N VAL A 62 -4.82 -2.88 -5.99
CA VAL A 62 -4.32 -3.87 -6.95
C VAL A 62 -4.76 -5.25 -6.48
N VAL A 63 -5.51 -5.94 -7.34
CA VAL A 63 -6.04 -7.28 -7.08
C VAL A 63 -5.68 -8.14 -8.27
N SER A 64 -5.13 -9.33 -8.00
CA SER A 64 -4.82 -10.30 -9.05
C SER A 64 -5.94 -11.33 -9.18
N LEU A 65 -6.45 -11.52 -10.40
CA LEU A 65 -7.52 -12.45 -10.73
C LEU A 65 -7.03 -13.48 -11.76
N TRP A 66 -7.26 -14.75 -11.48
CA TRP A 66 -7.05 -15.86 -12.41
C TRP A 66 -8.39 -16.48 -12.77
N PRO A 67 -8.92 -16.25 -13.98
CA PRO A 67 -10.15 -16.86 -14.42
C PRO A 67 -9.97 -18.35 -14.74
N VAL A 68 -11.06 -19.10 -14.72
CA VAL A 68 -11.08 -20.46 -15.28
C VAL A 68 -10.85 -20.43 -16.79
N GLU A 69 -10.43 -21.57 -17.36
CA GLU A 69 -10.15 -21.69 -18.80
C GLU A 69 -11.35 -21.22 -19.64
N GLY A 70 -11.08 -20.43 -20.68
CA GLY A 70 -12.09 -19.90 -21.60
C GLY A 70 -12.89 -18.69 -21.07
N LYS A 71 -12.70 -18.25 -19.81
CA LYS A 71 -13.45 -17.09 -19.25
C LYS A 71 -12.70 -15.76 -19.22
N LEU A 72 -11.44 -15.73 -19.66
CA LEU A 72 -10.59 -14.52 -19.65
C LEU A 72 -11.22 -13.31 -20.37
N SER A 73 -11.76 -13.48 -21.58
CA SER A 73 -12.33 -12.36 -22.36
C SER A 73 -13.57 -11.78 -21.69
N LYS A 74 -14.48 -12.64 -21.24
CA LYS A 74 -15.70 -12.24 -20.53
C LYS A 74 -15.38 -11.46 -19.27
N SER A 75 -14.43 -11.93 -18.45
CA SER A 75 -14.04 -11.25 -17.21
C SER A 75 -13.52 -9.83 -17.47
N LYS A 76 -12.73 -9.60 -18.53
CA LYS A 76 -12.20 -8.27 -18.86
C LYS A 76 -13.29 -7.26 -19.23
N GLU A 77 -14.29 -7.69 -19.99
CA GLU A 77 -15.40 -6.82 -20.42
C GLU A 77 -16.33 -6.43 -19.25
N THR A 78 -16.43 -7.30 -18.25
CA THR A 78 -17.32 -7.11 -17.10
C THR A 78 -16.68 -6.35 -15.94
N LEU A 79 -15.34 -6.22 -15.92
CA LEU A 79 -14.65 -5.56 -14.82
C LEU A 79 -15.05 -4.08 -14.77
N PRO A 80 -15.53 -3.58 -13.62
CA PRO A 80 -15.99 -2.21 -13.53
C PRO A 80 -14.81 -1.24 -13.66
N PHE A 81 -15.02 -0.17 -14.41
CA PHE A 81 -14.40 1.10 -14.08
C PHE A 81 -15.26 1.73 -12.98
N TRP A 82 -14.64 2.11 -11.85
CA TRP A 82 -15.24 2.70 -10.64
C TRP A 82 -16.78 2.90 -10.66
N ASN A 83 -17.50 2.08 -9.88
CA ASN A 83 -18.95 2.25 -9.67
C ASN A 83 -19.35 1.85 -8.23
N ASN A 84 -20.31 2.59 -7.67
CA ASN A 84 -20.60 2.65 -6.24
C ASN A 84 -21.67 1.64 -5.81
N GLY A 85 -21.39 0.80 -4.81
CA GLY A 85 -22.35 -0.17 -4.25
C GLY A 85 -21.92 -0.72 -2.89
N THR A 86 -22.87 -0.78 -1.94
CA THR A 86 -22.66 -0.81 -0.48
C THR A 86 -23.06 -2.12 0.22
N LEU A 87 -22.20 -2.61 1.13
CA LEU A 87 -22.52 -3.56 2.22
C LEU A 87 -22.22 -2.99 3.63
N PRO A 88 -22.76 -3.58 4.72
CA PRO A 88 -22.74 -2.98 6.06
C PRO A 88 -21.39 -3.08 6.81
N LYS A 89 -21.28 -2.23 7.84
CA LYS A 89 -20.06 -1.78 8.52
C LYS A 89 -19.46 -2.77 9.52
N GLN A 90 -18.23 -3.25 9.30
CA GLN A 90 -17.30 -3.65 10.38
C GLN A 90 -15.85 -3.31 10.01
N GLY A 91 -15.11 -2.63 10.90
CA GLY A 91 -13.65 -2.40 10.82
C GLY A 91 -13.19 -1.52 9.66
N TRP A 92 -13.27 -0.19 9.81
CA TRP A 92 -13.03 0.74 8.71
C TRP A 92 -11.57 1.17 8.65
N GLN A 93 -10.95 0.95 7.49
CA GLN A 93 -9.66 1.53 7.19
C GLN A 93 -9.86 2.96 6.68
N HIS A 94 -9.01 3.87 7.14
CA HIS A 94 -9.04 5.28 6.74
C HIS A 94 -7.91 5.65 5.79
N GLY A 95 -6.87 4.80 5.70
CA GLY A 95 -5.77 4.97 4.76
C GLY A 95 -5.40 3.66 4.08
N TRP A 96 -4.90 3.73 2.84
CA TRP A 96 -4.38 2.60 2.07
C TRP A 96 -3.20 3.02 1.19
N HIS A 97 -2.50 2.04 0.61
CA HIS A 97 -1.35 2.23 -0.28
C HIS A 97 -1.26 1.13 -1.36
N GLY A 98 -0.37 1.28 -2.33
CA GLY A 98 -0.23 0.35 -3.47
C GLY A 98 -1.00 0.78 -4.72
N TYR A 99 -1.39 2.06 -4.80
CA TYR A 99 -1.87 2.70 -6.02
C TYR A 99 -0.70 2.94 -7.00
N ASP A 100 -0.99 3.62 -8.11
CA ASP A 100 0.04 4.10 -9.06
C ASP A 100 1.19 4.80 -8.32
N ASN A 101 2.42 4.34 -8.58
CA ASN A 101 3.62 4.77 -7.88
C ASN A 101 4.02 6.23 -8.18
N GLU A 102 3.45 6.85 -9.21
CA GLU A 102 3.70 8.26 -9.55
C GLU A 102 2.85 9.23 -8.72
N LEU A 103 1.83 8.74 -8.01
CA LEU A 103 0.97 9.56 -7.14
C LEU A 103 1.76 10.16 -5.98
N MET A 104 1.49 11.43 -5.69
CA MET A 104 2.18 12.18 -4.63
C MET A 104 2.11 11.48 -3.27
N ASP A 105 0.94 10.94 -2.92
CA ASP A 105 0.70 10.28 -1.63
C ASP A 105 1.41 8.92 -1.52
N MET A 106 1.84 8.31 -2.63
CA MET A 106 2.57 7.03 -2.62
C MET A 106 4.08 7.21 -2.45
N ARG A 107 4.57 8.44 -2.48
CA ARG A 107 6.00 8.73 -2.34
C ARG A 107 6.48 8.39 -0.92
N GLY A 108 7.49 7.52 -0.85
CA GLY A 108 8.23 7.28 0.39
C GLY A 108 9.18 8.44 0.72
N PHE A 109 9.93 8.28 1.82
CA PHE A 109 11.00 9.20 2.18
C PHE A 109 12.37 8.52 2.07
N PHE A 110 13.42 9.32 1.98
CA PHE A 110 14.81 8.88 2.07
C PHE A 110 15.63 9.92 2.83
N LEU A 111 16.35 9.51 3.88
CA LEU A 111 17.31 10.33 4.61
C LEU A 111 18.61 9.54 4.78
N ALA A 112 19.74 10.23 4.68
CA ALA A 112 21.04 9.66 4.99
C ALA A 112 21.86 10.66 5.81
N SER A 113 22.60 10.15 6.78
CA SER A 113 23.49 10.95 7.64
C SER A 113 24.68 10.12 8.09
N GLY A 114 25.86 10.72 8.12
CA GLY A 114 27.08 10.06 8.58
C GLY A 114 28.32 10.68 7.96
N PRO A 115 29.51 10.20 8.39
CA PRO A 115 30.80 10.77 7.99
C PRO A 115 31.16 10.52 6.51
N VAL A 116 30.44 9.66 5.78
CA VAL A 116 30.69 9.26 4.38
C VAL A 116 32.19 9.11 4.08
N ARG A 117 32.75 7.92 4.37
CA ARG A 117 34.11 7.58 3.96
C ARG A 117 34.03 6.79 2.65
N ILE A 118 34.61 7.35 1.59
CA ILE A 118 34.73 6.77 0.25
C ILE A 118 36.03 5.94 0.20
#